data_AF-A0A6L4ZL10-F1
#
_entry.id   AF-A0A6L4ZL10-F1
#
_cell.length_a   1.000
_cell.length_b   1.000
_cell.length_c   1.000
_cell.angle_alpha   90.00
_cell.angle_beta   90.00
_cell.angle_gamma   90.00
#
_symmetry.space_group_name_H-M   'P 1'
#
loop_
_entity.id
_entity.type
_entity.pdbx_description
1 polymer ?
#
loop_
_entity_poly.entity_id
_entity_poly.type
_entity_poly.pdbx_seq_one_letter_code
_entity_poly.pdbx_strand_id
1 'polypeptide(L)'
;MTVWIIEPHDPLIFRDGRPFDSTPGASARSLSFPFPSTIAGGLRTQAGLDQNGDFQKSKTTIDYVKSISIKGPFLVELDGESKITNWLLPAPQDAMLLEISPTDKTNVKIKKLVPIKIDPDEAFTDLDSCPTTLSLVGM
;
A
#
# COMPACT_ATOMS: atom_id res chain seq x y z
N MET A 1 5.70 3.38 -21.94
CA MET A 1 5.91 3.07 -20.51
C MET A 1 5.50 1.62 -20.32
N THR A 2 6.39 0.77 -19.82
CA THR A 2 6.14 -0.68 -19.71
C THR A 2 5.67 -1.00 -18.30
N VAL A 3 4.56 -1.73 -18.19
CA VAL A 3 4.02 -2.21 -16.90
C VAL A 3 4.46 -3.66 -16.73
N TRP A 4 4.97 -3.98 -15.53
CA TRP A 4 5.35 -5.33 -15.14
C TRP A 4 4.39 -5.78 -14.04
N ILE A 5 3.84 -6.98 -14.17
CA ILE A 5 2.99 -7.60 -13.17
C ILE A 5 3.86 -8.59 -12.39
N ILE A 6 3.85 -8.46 -11.05
CA ILE A 6 4.49 -9.40 -10.14
C ILE A 6 3.37 -10.18 -9.49
N GLU A 7 3.17 -11.42 -9.95
CA GLU A 7 2.19 -12.33 -9.37
C GLU A 7 2.87 -13.23 -8.33
N PRO A 8 2.52 -13.12 -7.04
CA PRO A 8 3.11 -13.97 -6.02
C PRO A 8 2.56 -15.39 -6.11
N HIS A 9 3.46 -16.38 -6.12
CA HIS A 9 3.06 -17.78 -6.01
C HIS A 9 2.50 -18.15 -4.63
N ASP A 10 3.04 -17.50 -3.58
CA ASP A 10 2.70 -17.71 -2.17
C ASP A 10 2.53 -16.37 -1.44
N PRO A 11 1.88 -16.33 -0.27
CA PRO A 11 1.73 -15.10 0.51
C PRO A 11 3.06 -14.37 0.75
N LEU A 12 3.09 -13.08 0.43
CA LEU A 12 4.27 -12.23 0.61
C LEU A 12 4.29 -11.57 1.99
N ILE A 13 5.50 -11.30 2.48
CA ILE A 13 5.72 -10.52 3.70
C ILE A 13 6.52 -9.24 3.40
N PHE A 14 5.88 -8.09 3.58
CA PHE A 14 6.52 -6.78 3.49
C PHE A 14 6.67 -6.20 4.89
N ARG A 15 7.86 -6.31 5.48
CA ARG A 15 8.06 -5.91 6.87
C ARG A 15 8.03 -4.38 7.06
N ASP A 16 7.54 -3.97 8.22
CA ASP A 16 7.46 -2.56 8.65
C ASP A 16 8.77 -2.03 9.27
N GLY A 17 9.82 -2.85 9.32
CA GLY A 17 11.13 -2.50 9.87
C GLY A 17 11.30 -2.76 11.37
N ARG A 18 10.27 -3.21 12.09
CA ARG A 18 10.41 -3.61 13.50
C ARG A 18 11.31 -4.84 13.64
N PRO A 19 12.08 -4.97 14.73
CA PRO A 19 12.88 -6.17 14.99
C PRO A 19 12.02 -7.43 14.94
N PHE A 20 12.57 -8.48 14.35
CA PHE A 20 11.99 -9.83 14.32
C PHE A 20 13.17 -10.77 14.40
N ASP A 21 13.33 -11.34 15.57
CA ASP A 21 14.34 -12.33 15.89
C ASP A 21 13.65 -13.62 16.35
N SER A 22 14.43 -14.61 16.75
CA SER A 22 13.92 -15.90 17.24
C SER A 22 13.39 -15.83 18.68
N THR A 23 13.18 -14.64 19.25
CA THR A 23 12.68 -14.49 20.62
C THR A 23 11.20 -14.92 20.68
N PRO A 24 10.81 -15.75 21.66
CA PRO A 24 9.41 -16.10 21.88
C PRO A 24 8.54 -14.84 22.03
N GLY A 25 7.49 -14.74 21.22
CA GLY A 25 6.60 -13.58 21.18
C GLY A 25 6.93 -12.54 20.09
N ALA A 26 8.04 -12.69 19.36
CA ALA A 26 8.29 -11.88 18.17
C ALA A 26 7.23 -12.18 17.10
N SER A 27 6.56 -11.13 16.61
CA SER A 27 5.54 -11.22 15.56
C SER A 27 5.93 -10.30 14.41
N ALA A 28 5.96 -10.85 13.20
CA ALA A 28 6.11 -10.06 11.99
C ALA A 28 4.72 -9.65 11.47
N ARG A 29 4.57 -8.38 11.12
CA ARG A 29 3.38 -7.87 10.42
C ARG A 29 3.79 -7.44 9.02
N SER A 30 2.97 -7.82 8.04
CA SER A 30 3.13 -7.35 6.68
C SER A 30 2.43 -6.01 6.50
N LEU A 31 3.04 -5.12 5.74
CA LEU A 31 2.41 -3.92 5.19
C LEU A 31 1.42 -4.32 4.10
N SER A 32 0.31 -3.60 4.00
CA SER A 32 -0.67 -3.80 2.94
C SER A 32 -0.10 -3.43 1.56
N PHE A 33 0.76 -2.42 1.50
CA PHE A 33 1.48 -2.01 0.29
C PHE A 33 2.99 -2.09 0.54
N PRO A 34 3.78 -2.66 -0.39
CA PRO A 34 5.23 -2.65 -0.27
C PRO A 34 5.79 -1.23 -0.39
N PHE A 35 6.96 -0.97 0.19
CA PHE A 35 7.66 0.27 -0.09
C PHE A 35 8.16 0.30 -1.54
N PRO A 36 8.21 1.48 -2.19
CA PRO A 36 8.85 1.66 -3.50
C PRO A 36 10.28 1.11 -3.55
N SER A 37 11.03 1.28 -2.45
CA SER A 37 12.40 0.78 -2.32
C SER A 37 12.47 -0.75 -2.31
N THR A 38 11.46 -1.45 -1.77
CA THR A 38 11.41 -2.92 -1.74
C THR A 38 11.36 -3.49 -3.16
N ILE A 39 10.45 -2.99 -3.98
CA ILE A 39 10.32 -3.42 -5.38
C ILE A 39 11.53 -2.97 -6.21
N ALA A 40 12.01 -1.75 -5.97
CA ALA A 40 13.20 -1.28 -6.65
C ALA A 40 14.43 -2.13 -6.33
N GLY A 41 14.60 -2.53 -5.06
CA GLY A 41 15.65 -3.44 -4.63
C GLY A 41 15.52 -4.81 -5.30
N GLY A 42 14.33 -5.42 -5.27
CA GLY A 42 14.08 -6.73 -5.88
C GLY A 42 14.40 -6.75 -7.39
N LEU A 43 13.88 -5.77 -8.14
CA LEU A 43 14.12 -5.69 -9.58
C LEU A 43 15.59 -5.41 -9.92
N ARG A 44 16.23 -4.49 -9.19
CA ARG A 44 17.66 -4.18 -9.40
C ARG A 44 18.57 -5.34 -9.04
N THR A 45 18.23 -6.11 -8.02
CA THR A 45 18.95 -7.34 -7.68
C THR A 45 18.84 -8.32 -8.83
N GLN A 46 17.62 -8.62 -9.31
CA GLN A 46 17.41 -9.53 -10.45
C GLN A 46 18.20 -9.08 -11.69
N ALA A 47 18.12 -7.79 -12.04
CA ALA A 47 18.76 -7.24 -13.23
C ALA A 47 20.30 -7.24 -13.15
N GLY A 48 20.86 -7.39 -11.95
CA GLY A 48 22.30 -7.48 -11.73
C GLY A 48 22.83 -8.89 -11.54
N LEU A 49 21.98 -9.93 -11.56
CA LEU A 49 22.42 -11.32 -11.48
C LEU A 49 23.02 -11.79 -12.80
N ASP A 50 24.01 -12.67 -12.73
CA ASP A 50 24.50 -13.43 -13.88
C ASP A 50 23.71 -14.74 -14.07
N GLN A 51 24.17 -15.56 -15.04
CA GLN A 51 23.61 -16.89 -15.32
C GLN A 51 23.70 -17.89 -14.16
N ASN A 52 24.58 -17.65 -13.18
CA ASN A 52 24.74 -18.47 -11.98
C ASN A 52 23.90 -17.95 -10.81
N GLY A 53 23.22 -16.79 -10.97
CA GLY A 53 22.45 -16.15 -9.92
C GLY A 53 23.29 -15.26 -8.99
N ASP A 54 24.54 -14.96 -9.35
CA ASP A 54 25.43 -14.12 -8.55
C ASP A 54 25.32 -12.65 -8.96
N PHE A 55 25.14 -11.77 -7.98
CA PHE A 55 25.06 -10.33 -8.24
C PHE A 55 26.43 -9.78 -8.65
N GLN A 56 26.51 -9.23 -9.86
CA GLN A 56 27.73 -8.72 -10.43
C GLN A 56 28.08 -7.34 -9.84
N LYS A 57 29.19 -7.26 -9.11
CA LYS A 57 29.64 -6.02 -8.42
C LYS A 57 30.49 -5.11 -9.30
N SER A 58 30.51 -5.34 -10.62
CA SER A 58 31.25 -4.50 -11.56
C SER A 58 30.69 -3.07 -11.55
N LYS A 59 31.54 -2.08 -11.81
CA LYS A 59 31.10 -0.67 -11.90
C LYS A 59 30.00 -0.49 -12.95
N THR A 60 30.15 -1.14 -14.10
CA THR A 60 29.17 -1.15 -15.19
C THR A 60 27.81 -1.67 -14.73
N THR A 61 27.76 -2.82 -14.04
CA THR A 61 26.51 -3.38 -13.51
C THR A 61 25.88 -2.45 -12.49
N ILE A 62 26.67 -1.91 -11.56
CA ILE A 62 26.19 -0.99 -10.52
C ILE A 62 25.56 0.26 -11.13
N ASP A 63 26.22 0.85 -12.12
CA ASP A 63 25.72 2.06 -12.79
C ASP A 63 24.45 1.75 -13.60
N TYR A 64 24.42 0.60 -14.27
CA TYR A 64 23.23 0.10 -14.97
C TYR A 64 22.03 -0.06 -14.03
N VAL A 65 22.13 -0.85 -12.94
CA VAL A 65 20.98 -1.10 -12.06
C VAL A 65 20.50 0.17 -11.35
N LYS A 66 21.41 1.12 -11.05
CA LYS A 66 21.05 2.43 -10.49
C LYS A 66 20.28 3.30 -11.49
N SER A 67 20.55 3.17 -12.78
CA SER A 67 19.83 3.89 -13.84
C SER A 67 18.38 3.44 -14.01
N ILE A 68 18.04 2.24 -13.53
CA ILE A 68 16.67 1.70 -13.61
C ILE A 68 15.75 2.52 -12.70
N SER A 69 14.85 3.28 -13.31
CA SER A 69 13.82 4.07 -12.63
C SER A 69 12.51 3.29 -12.59
N ILE A 70 11.92 3.18 -11.40
CA ILE A 70 10.72 2.38 -11.15
C ILE A 70 9.67 3.29 -10.51
N LYS A 71 8.44 3.16 -10.98
CA LYS A 71 7.27 3.85 -10.45
C LYS A 71 6.31 2.81 -9.86
N GLY A 72 5.83 3.05 -8.65
CA GLY A 72 5.03 2.09 -7.88
C GLY A 72 5.70 1.71 -6.55
N PRO A 73 5.28 0.62 -5.89
CA PRO A 73 4.29 -0.36 -6.34
C PRO A 73 2.85 0.13 -6.26
N PHE A 74 2.03 -0.36 -7.18
CA PHE A 74 0.57 -0.33 -7.05
C PHE A 74 0.09 -1.77 -7.02
N LEU A 75 -0.88 -2.05 -6.15
CA LEU A 75 -1.60 -3.30 -6.20
C LEU A 75 -2.62 -3.23 -7.34
N VAL A 76 -2.87 -4.36 -7.98
CA VAL A 76 -3.83 -4.45 -9.08
C VAL A 76 -4.64 -5.72 -8.92
N GLU A 77 -5.90 -5.66 -9.34
CA GLU A 77 -6.71 -6.85 -9.55
C GLU A 77 -6.54 -7.30 -11.00
N LEU A 78 -6.46 -8.60 -11.21
CA LEU A 78 -6.35 -9.22 -12.52
C LEU A 78 -7.62 -10.01 -12.82
N ASP A 79 -8.02 -10.07 -14.09
CA ASP A 79 -9.00 -11.05 -14.55
C ASP A 79 -8.35 -12.43 -14.80
N GLY A 80 -9.16 -13.39 -15.28
CA GLY A 80 -8.68 -14.74 -15.62
C GLY A 80 -7.69 -14.80 -16.78
N GLU A 81 -7.43 -13.69 -17.47
CA GLU A 81 -6.47 -13.55 -18.58
C GLU A 81 -5.27 -12.67 -18.18
N SER A 82 -5.04 -12.47 -16.87
CA SER A 82 -3.95 -11.65 -16.32
C SER A 82 -3.99 -10.18 -16.75
N LYS A 83 -5.16 -9.66 -17.15
CA LYS A 83 -5.34 -8.26 -17.49
C LYS A 83 -5.76 -7.46 -16.27
N ILE A 84 -5.15 -6.29 -16.10
CA ILE A 84 -5.48 -5.36 -15.01
C ILE A 84 -6.94 -4.89 -15.17
N THR A 85 -7.77 -5.20 -14.17
CA THR A 85 -9.16 -4.73 -14.07
C THR A 85 -9.25 -3.49 -13.20
N ASN A 86 -8.58 -3.50 -12.05
CA ASN A 86 -8.60 -2.39 -11.10
C ASN A 86 -7.19 -2.04 -10.60
N TRP A 87 -6.98 -0.75 -10.34
CA TRP A 87 -5.80 -0.25 -9.64
C TRP A 87 -6.18 0.03 -8.18
N LEU A 88 -5.45 -0.58 -7.27
CA LEU A 88 -5.63 -0.40 -5.84
C LEU A 88 -4.58 0.58 -5.32
N LEU A 89 -5.05 1.61 -4.61
CA LEU A 89 -4.22 2.66 -4.03
C LEU A 89 -4.42 2.68 -2.52
N PRO A 90 -3.40 3.06 -1.74
CA PRO A 90 -3.60 3.35 -0.32
C PRO A 90 -4.69 4.40 -0.14
N ALA A 91 -5.60 4.17 0.80
CA ALA A 91 -6.60 5.17 1.15
C ALA A 91 -5.89 6.45 1.65
N PRO A 92 -6.28 7.64 1.18
CA PRO A 92 -5.73 8.90 1.70
C PRO A 92 -5.94 9.00 3.20
N GLN A 93 -4.92 9.44 3.95
CA GLN A 93 -5.01 9.54 5.41
C GLN A 93 -6.01 10.62 5.87
N ASP A 94 -6.31 11.57 5.01
CA ASP A 94 -7.30 12.63 5.22
C ASP A 94 -8.72 12.23 4.76
N ALA A 95 -8.94 10.98 4.38
CA ALA A 95 -10.24 10.45 4.00
C ALA A 95 -10.72 9.41 5.02
N MET A 96 -11.77 9.73 5.77
CA MET A 96 -12.46 8.81 6.66
C MET A 96 -13.64 8.17 5.94
N LEU A 97 -13.67 6.84 5.88
CA LEU A 97 -14.75 6.05 5.30
C LEU A 97 -15.72 5.60 6.39
N LEU A 98 -16.98 5.99 6.29
CA LEU A 98 -18.05 5.63 7.22
C LEU A 98 -19.10 4.79 6.51
N GLU A 99 -19.59 3.75 7.18
CA GLU A 99 -20.71 2.94 6.72
C GLU A 99 -22.00 3.75 6.79
N ILE A 100 -22.80 3.74 5.72
CA ILE A 100 -24.10 4.44 5.68
C ILE A 100 -25.19 3.59 6.34
N SER A 101 -25.09 2.26 6.21
CA SER A 101 -25.94 1.31 6.91
C SER A 101 -25.20 -0.01 7.12
N PRO A 102 -25.56 -0.81 8.15
CA PRO A 102 -24.94 -2.12 8.39
C PRO A 102 -25.16 -3.13 7.25
N THR A 103 -26.17 -2.90 6.41
CA THR A 103 -26.61 -3.84 5.36
C THR A 103 -25.99 -3.50 4.00
N ASP A 104 -25.63 -2.23 3.78
CA ASP A 104 -25.03 -1.76 2.53
C ASP A 104 -23.50 -1.69 2.66
N LYS A 105 -22.83 -2.72 2.12
CA LYS A 105 -21.35 -2.80 2.09
C LYS A 105 -20.74 -2.16 0.84
N THR A 106 -21.57 -1.68 -0.08
CA THR A 106 -21.11 -1.16 -1.37
C THR A 106 -20.98 0.36 -1.36
N ASN A 107 -21.81 1.05 -0.57
CA ASN A 107 -21.77 2.49 -0.46
C ASN A 107 -21.19 2.93 0.89
N VAL A 108 -20.26 3.87 0.83
CA VAL A 108 -19.63 4.48 2.01
C VAL A 108 -19.74 5.99 1.95
N LYS A 109 -19.87 6.63 3.12
CA LYS A 109 -19.80 8.07 3.27
C LYS A 109 -18.35 8.46 3.52
N ILE A 110 -17.79 9.30 2.65
CA ILE A 110 -16.43 9.81 2.80
C ILE A 110 -16.49 11.16 3.52
N LYS A 111 -15.79 11.30 4.65
CA LYS A 111 -15.56 12.57 5.36
C LYS A 111 -14.09 12.96 5.22
N LYS A 112 -13.82 14.24 4.96
CA LYS A 112 -12.46 14.77 4.86
C LYS A 112 -12.00 15.23 6.23
N LEU A 113 -10.86 14.72 6.70
CA LEU A 113 -10.24 15.11 7.95
C LEU A 113 -9.39 16.36 7.76
N VAL A 114 -10.04 17.48 7.43
CA VAL A 114 -9.40 18.79 7.26
C VAL A 114 -9.90 19.74 8.34
N PRO A 115 -9.06 20.67 8.85
CA PRO A 115 -9.50 21.66 9.82
C PRO A 115 -10.67 22.48 9.26
N ILE A 116 -11.74 22.57 10.05
CA ILE A 116 -12.88 23.43 9.75
C ILE A 116 -12.50 24.86 10.17
N LYS A 117 -12.95 25.87 9.44
CA LYS A 117 -12.93 27.24 9.96
C LYS A 117 -14.00 27.36 11.04
N ILE A 118 -13.56 27.55 12.27
CA ILE A 118 -14.43 27.68 13.45
C ILE A 118 -14.58 29.17 13.74
N ASP A 119 -15.81 29.61 14.02
CA ASP A 119 -16.06 30.93 14.59
C ASP A 119 -15.58 30.93 16.06
N PRO A 120 -14.75 31.87 16.53
CA PRO A 120 -14.21 31.87 17.89
C PRO A 120 -15.25 31.73 19.02
N ASP A 121 -16.51 32.06 18.76
CA ASP A 121 -17.60 32.01 19.75
C ASP A 121 -18.42 30.69 19.73
N GLU A 122 -18.13 29.75 18.81
CA GLU A 122 -18.90 28.53 18.63
C GLU A 122 -18.02 27.26 18.58
N ALA A 123 -18.42 26.21 19.30
CA ALA A 123 -17.77 24.90 19.21
C ALA A 123 -18.47 24.04 18.15
N PHE A 124 -17.74 23.61 17.12
CA PHE A 124 -18.27 22.79 16.03
C PHE A 124 -17.52 21.47 15.86
N THR A 125 -18.23 20.48 15.30
CA THR A 125 -17.70 19.23 14.76
C THR A 125 -18.30 18.98 13.38
N ASP A 126 -17.55 18.34 12.49
CA ASP A 126 -18.00 17.84 11.18
C ASP A 126 -18.75 16.50 11.26
N LEU A 127 -18.86 15.92 12.46
CA LEU A 127 -19.69 14.78 12.73
C LEU A 127 -21.16 15.22 12.74
N ASP A 128 -22.00 14.47 12.03
CA ASP A 128 -23.42 14.80 11.93
C ASP A 128 -24.04 14.71 13.34
N SER A 129 -24.85 15.71 13.72
CA SER A 129 -25.46 15.82 15.05
C SER A 129 -26.50 14.74 15.39
N CYS A 130 -26.70 13.77 14.49
CA CYS A 130 -27.60 12.64 14.67
C CYS A 130 -26.76 11.36 14.91
N PRO A 131 -26.66 10.86 16.16
CA PRO A 131 -25.78 9.75 16.51
C PRO A 131 -26.46 8.41 16.27
N THR A 132 -26.94 8.14 15.06
CA THR A 132 -27.47 6.82 14.71
C THR A 132 -26.88 6.36 13.39
N THR A 133 -26.16 5.24 13.47
CA THR A 133 -25.69 4.39 12.35
C THR A 133 -24.56 4.93 11.46
N LEU A 134 -23.48 5.47 12.03
CA LEU A 134 -22.21 5.59 11.30
C LEU A 134 -21.12 4.80 12.03
N SER A 135 -20.64 3.73 11.40
CA SER A 135 -19.50 2.90 11.85
C SER A 135 -18.32 3.11 10.92
N LEU A 136 -17.09 2.92 11.43
CA LEU A 136 -15.90 2.92 10.59
C LEU A 136 -15.87 1.64 9.75
N VAL A 137 -15.61 1.77 8.46
CA VAL A 137 -15.53 0.63 7.55
C VAL A 137 -14.37 -0.28 7.97
N GLY A 138 -14.67 -1.56 8.23
CA GLY A 138 -13.66 -2.58 8.53
C GLY A 138 -13.23 -2.71 9.99
N MET A 139 -14.00 -2.15 10.94
CA MET A 139 -13.90 -2.47 12.37
C MET A 139 -14.90 -3.55 12.81
#